data_AF-A0A063ZHQ0-F1
#
_entry.id   AF-A0A063ZHQ0-F1
#
_cell.length_a   1.000
_cell.length_b   1.000
_cell.length_c   1.000
_cell.angle_alpha   90.00
_cell.angle_beta   90.00
_cell.angle_gamma   90.00
#
_symmetry.space_group_name_H-M   'P 1'
#
loop_
_entity.id
_entity.type
_entity.pdbx_description
1 polymer ?
#
loop_
_entity_poly.entity_id
_entity_poly.type
_entity_poly.pdbx_seq_one_letter_code
_entity_poly.pdbx_strand_id
1 'polypeptide(L)'
;MSTSTEDIADRERQRASEHAVGVTEHVEDQWPNRALVDDVDIEQAWSEATPIHYPSARRGAVARYHRRSDTVILARQGAITTCIELMDRPWSERIYIRKQVTDQ
;
A
#
# COMPACT_ATOMS: atom_id res chain seq x y z
N MET A 1 7.69 -33.07 -3.74
CA MET A 1 7.98 -31.66 -4.07
C MET A 1 7.38 -30.81 -2.96
N SER A 2 8.19 -30.44 -1.97
CA SER A 2 7.75 -29.57 -0.88
C SER A 2 7.92 -28.12 -1.33
N THR A 3 6.82 -27.44 -1.62
CA THR A 3 6.81 -25.97 -1.72
C THR A 3 7.10 -25.42 -0.33
N SER A 4 8.22 -24.72 -0.18
CA SER A 4 8.59 -24.07 1.07
C SER A 4 7.52 -23.05 1.44
N THR A 5 7.17 -22.98 2.71
CA THR A 5 6.13 -22.09 3.26
C THR A 5 6.39 -20.61 2.96
N GLU A 6 7.65 -20.22 2.78
CA GLU A 6 8.09 -18.89 2.33
C GLU A 6 7.58 -18.55 0.93
N ASP A 7 7.67 -19.48 -0.01
CA ASP A 7 7.28 -19.32 -1.41
C ASP A 7 5.76 -19.13 -1.56
N ILE A 8 4.99 -19.81 -0.70
CA ILE A 8 3.53 -19.62 -0.60
C ILE A 8 3.23 -18.25 -0.01
N ALA A 9 3.94 -17.83 1.05
CA ALA A 9 3.72 -16.53 1.67
C ALA A 9 4.10 -15.37 0.76
N ASP A 10 5.14 -15.50 -0.07
CA ASP A 10 5.52 -14.51 -1.08
C ASP A 10 4.47 -14.44 -2.20
N ARG A 11 3.98 -15.59 -2.68
CA ARG A 11 2.96 -15.65 -3.74
C ARG A 11 1.59 -15.15 -3.28
N GLU A 12 1.20 -15.45 -2.05
CA GLU A 12 -0.01 -14.90 -1.42
C GLU A 12 0.15 -13.40 -1.14
N ARG A 13 1.34 -12.93 -0.76
CA ARG A 13 1.63 -11.48 -0.68
C ARG A 13 1.56 -10.80 -2.04
N GLN A 14 2.06 -11.44 -3.10
CA GLN A 14 1.99 -10.94 -4.46
C GLN A 14 0.54 -10.86 -4.95
N ARG A 15 -0.25 -11.93 -4.76
CA ARG A 15 -1.69 -11.95 -5.08
C ARG A 15 -2.49 -10.93 -4.27
N ALA A 16 -2.24 -10.81 -2.97
CA ALA A 16 -2.86 -9.78 -2.14
C ALA A 16 -2.40 -8.36 -2.53
N SER A 17 -1.19 -8.21 -3.08
CA SER A 17 -0.74 -6.95 -3.67
C SER A 17 -1.51 -6.60 -4.94
N GLU A 18 -1.82 -7.60 -5.75
CA GLU A 18 -2.50 -7.44 -7.06
C GLU A 18 -4.02 -7.31 -6.90
N HIS A 19 -4.60 -7.94 -5.88
CA HIS A 19 -6.04 -8.02 -5.67
C HIS A 19 -6.39 -7.86 -4.18
N ALA A 20 -6.37 -6.63 -3.67
CA ALA A 20 -7.21 -6.34 -2.51
C ALA A 20 -8.67 -6.50 -2.98
N VAL A 21 -9.42 -7.41 -2.36
CA VAL A 21 -10.79 -7.80 -2.72
C VAL A 21 -11.83 -6.97 -1.97
N GLY A 22 -11.40 -6.07 -1.07
CA GLY A 22 -12.31 -5.15 -0.40
C GLY A 22 -11.61 -3.98 0.26
N VAL A 23 -12.43 -3.03 0.70
CA VAL A 23 -12.03 -1.81 1.38
C VAL A 23 -12.72 -1.79 2.74
N THR A 24 -11.99 -1.40 3.77
CA THR A 24 -12.58 -1.23 5.12
C THR A 24 -13.23 0.15 5.24
N GLU A 25 -14.36 0.24 5.94
CA GLU A 25 -15.06 1.52 6.22
C GLU A 25 -14.10 2.59 6.76
N HIS A 26 -13.15 2.18 7.62
CA HIS A 26 -12.14 3.09 8.17
C HIS A 26 -11.30 3.80 7.09
N VAL A 27 -10.88 3.09 6.03
CA VAL A 27 -10.07 3.73 4.99
C VAL A 27 -10.94 4.52 4.01
N GLU A 28 -12.18 4.11 3.78
CA GLU A 28 -13.15 4.87 2.98
C GLU A 28 -13.39 6.26 3.59
N ASP A 29 -13.56 6.34 4.91
CA ASP A 29 -13.77 7.61 5.62
C ASP A 29 -12.52 8.51 5.62
N GLN A 30 -11.34 7.90 5.71
CA GLN A 30 -10.08 8.64 5.82
C GLN A 30 -9.55 9.11 4.46
N TRP A 31 -9.86 8.37 3.39
CA TRP A 31 -9.30 8.60 2.07
C TRP A 31 -9.55 10.01 1.52
N PRO A 32 -10.77 10.59 1.55
CA PRO A 32 -11.01 11.94 1.05
C PRO A 32 -10.15 13.01 1.73
N ASN A 33 -9.85 12.82 3.01
CA ASN A 33 -9.03 13.76 3.79
C ASN A 33 -7.53 13.58 3.54
N ARG A 34 -7.09 12.36 3.22
CA ARG A 34 -5.67 12.00 3.11
C ARG A 34 -5.13 12.00 1.69
N ALA A 35 -5.95 11.70 0.71
CA ALA A 35 -5.52 11.64 -0.68
C ALA A 35 -5.26 13.05 -1.23
N LEU A 36 -6.05 14.04 -0.78
CA LEU A 36 -6.05 15.40 -1.31
C LEU A 36 -6.19 15.45 -2.84
N VAL A 37 -6.84 14.42 -3.41
CA VAL A 37 -7.20 14.31 -4.83
C VAL A 37 -8.69 13.97 -4.90
N ASP A 38 -9.46 14.79 -5.62
CA ASP A 38 -10.92 14.71 -5.64
C ASP A 38 -11.47 13.68 -6.64
N ASP A 39 -10.64 13.15 -7.54
CA ASP A 39 -11.06 12.36 -8.71
C ASP A 39 -10.61 10.88 -8.67
N VAL A 40 -10.14 10.40 -7.52
CA VAL A 40 -9.60 9.03 -7.39
C VAL A 40 -10.17 8.37 -6.15
N ASP A 41 -10.85 7.24 -6.30
CA ASP A 41 -11.22 6.39 -5.16
C ASP A 41 -10.02 5.55 -4.69
N ILE A 42 -10.14 4.99 -3.48
CA ILE A 42 -9.04 4.25 -2.85
C ILE A 42 -8.67 2.96 -3.61
N GLU A 43 -9.62 2.33 -4.32
CA GLU A 43 -9.40 1.11 -5.08
C GLU A 43 -8.62 1.40 -6.37
N GLN A 44 -9.00 2.44 -7.09
CA GLN A 44 -8.28 2.96 -8.25
C GLN A 44 -6.87 3.38 -7.83
N ALA A 45 -6.73 4.15 -6.74
CA ALA A 45 -5.43 4.55 -6.23
C ALA A 45 -4.54 3.35 -5.88
N TRP A 46 -5.11 2.28 -5.30
CA TRP A 46 -4.39 1.04 -5.03
C TRP A 46 -3.89 0.37 -6.32
N SER A 47 -4.74 0.32 -7.34
CA SER A 47 -4.40 -0.29 -8.64
C SER A 47 -3.26 0.46 -9.36
N GLU A 48 -3.25 1.79 -9.26
CA GLU A 48 -2.24 2.67 -9.87
C GLU A 48 -0.95 2.75 -9.04
N ALA A 49 -1.02 2.43 -7.73
CA ALA A 49 0.12 2.56 -6.82
C ALA A 49 1.22 1.55 -7.12
N THR A 50 2.47 1.92 -6.84
CA THR A 50 3.63 1.04 -7.02
C THR A 50 3.89 0.22 -5.74
N PRO A 51 4.09 -1.10 -5.81
CA PRO A 51 4.51 -1.89 -4.64
C PRO A 51 5.81 -1.35 -4.04
N ILE A 52 5.85 -1.23 -2.71
CA ILE A 52 7.02 -0.75 -1.97
C ILE A 52 7.27 -1.62 -0.74
N HIS A 53 8.52 -1.61 -0.27
CA HIS A 53 8.82 -1.97 1.10
C HIS A 53 8.50 -0.79 2.03
N TYR A 54 7.64 -1.05 3.02
CA TYR A 54 7.25 -0.07 4.04
C TYR A 54 7.70 -0.55 5.43
N PRO A 55 8.79 -0.01 6.01
CA PRO A 55 9.40 -0.53 7.23
C PRO A 55 8.47 -0.51 8.45
N SER A 56 7.55 0.47 8.47
CA SER A 56 6.58 0.66 9.55
C SER A 56 5.32 -0.20 9.39
N ALA A 57 5.23 -1.02 8.33
CA ALA A 57 4.13 -1.95 8.12
C ALA A 57 4.12 -3.06 9.19
N ARG A 58 2.93 -3.41 9.66
CA ARG A 58 2.75 -4.63 10.49
C ARG A 58 3.00 -5.88 9.63
N ARG A 59 3.46 -6.97 10.26
CA ARG A 59 3.69 -8.25 9.57
C ARG A 59 2.46 -8.70 8.79
N GLY A 60 2.69 -9.13 7.54
CA GLY A 60 1.65 -9.61 6.63
C GLY A 60 0.81 -8.50 5.98
N ALA A 61 1.17 -7.22 6.18
CA ALA A 61 0.64 -6.14 5.37
C ALA A 61 1.44 -5.99 4.08
N VAL A 62 0.74 -5.58 3.02
CA VAL A 62 1.32 -5.19 1.73
C VAL A 62 1.19 -3.69 1.61
N ALA A 63 2.26 -3.04 1.15
CA ALA A 63 2.30 -1.60 0.98
C ALA A 63 2.47 -1.23 -0.49
N ARG A 64 1.70 -0.24 -0.95
CA ARG A 64 1.87 0.39 -2.24
C ARG A 64 1.93 1.91 -2.06
N TYR A 65 2.70 2.58 -2.89
CA TYR A 65 2.83 4.03 -2.88
C TYR A 65 2.12 4.63 -4.10
N HIS A 66 1.11 5.45 -3.84
CA HIS A 66 0.38 6.16 -4.88
C HIS A 66 0.98 7.55 -5.07
N ARG A 67 1.70 7.74 -6.19
CA ARG A 67 2.50 8.95 -6.43
C ARG A 67 1.63 10.21 -6.61
N ARG A 68 0.45 10.06 -7.22
CA ARG A 68 -0.44 11.20 -7.52
C ARG A 68 -1.01 11.85 -6.25
N SER A 69 -1.30 11.05 -5.23
CA SER A 69 -1.79 11.52 -3.92
C SER A 69 -0.71 11.61 -2.83
N ASP A 70 0.56 11.31 -3.15
CA ASP A 70 1.68 11.20 -2.18
C ASP A 70 1.31 10.35 -0.94
N THR A 71 0.62 9.22 -1.14
CA THR A 71 0.05 8.39 -0.07
C THR A 71 0.60 6.97 -0.10
N VAL A 72 0.88 6.40 1.08
CA VAL A 72 1.13 4.96 1.25
C VAL A 72 -0.17 4.27 1.57
N ILE A 73 -0.57 3.30 0.76
CA ILE A 73 -1.78 2.51 0.96
C ILE A 73 -1.37 1.13 1.48
N LEU A 74 -2.05 0.64 2.51
CA LEU A 74 -1.76 -0.64 3.16
C LEU A 74 -2.94 -1.60 3.06
N ALA A 75 -2.68 -2.79 2.53
CA ALA A 75 -3.62 -3.89 2.53
C ALA A 75 -3.17 -5.04 3.45
N ARG A 76 -4.14 -5.76 4.01
CA ARG A 76 -3.90 -6.94 4.84
C ARG A 76 -5.09 -7.90 4.71
N GLN A 77 -4.81 -9.21 4.69
CA GLN A 77 -5.86 -10.25 4.59
C GLN A 77 -6.82 -10.04 3.41
N GLY A 78 -6.31 -9.49 2.30
CA GLY A 78 -7.09 -9.23 1.10
C GLY A 78 -7.96 -7.96 1.14
N ALA A 79 -7.81 -7.08 2.14
CA ALA A 79 -8.54 -5.80 2.16
C ALA A 79 -7.62 -4.60 2.34
N ILE A 80 -7.98 -3.45 1.77
CA ILE A 80 -7.33 -2.16 2.03
C ILE A 80 -7.77 -1.68 3.42
N THR A 81 -6.79 -1.55 4.31
CA THR A 81 -7.05 -1.31 5.74
C THR A 81 -6.73 0.11 6.18
N THR A 82 -5.80 0.79 5.51
CA THR A 82 -5.44 2.16 5.84
C THR A 82 -4.66 2.82 4.70
N CYS A 83 -4.62 4.14 4.71
CA CYS A 83 -3.84 5.00 3.83
C CYS A 83 -3.09 6.04 4.70
N ILE A 84 -1.87 6.40 4.36
CA ILE A 84 -1.03 7.29 5.17
C ILE A 84 -0.44 8.35 4.24
N GLU A 85 -0.70 9.63 4.52
CA GLU A 85 0.00 10.72 3.84
C GLU A 85 1.50 10.57 4.06
N LEU A 86 2.29 10.58 2.98
CA LEU A 86 3.73 10.39 3.13
C LEU A 86 4.34 11.55 3.93
N MET A 87 3.74 12.74 3.87
CA MET A 87 4.16 13.92 4.62
C MET A 87 3.99 13.76 6.15
N ASP A 88 3.11 12.89 6.61
CA ASP A 88 2.97 12.55 8.04
C ASP A 88 4.13 11.70 8.56
N ARG A 89 4.98 11.18 7.67
CA ARG A 89 6.07 10.26 8.02
C ARG A 89 7.39 10.97 8.24
N PRO A 90 8.27 10.42 9.11
CA PRO A 90 9.62 10.96 9.29
C PRO A 90 10.36 11.09 7.97
N TRP A 91 11.14 12.16 7.82
CA TRP A 91 11.85 12.49 6.58
C TRP A 91 12.67 11.33 5.99
N SER A 92 13.32 10.53 6.85
CA SER A 92 14.09 9.35 6.45
C SER A 92 13.22 8.30 5.76
N GLU A 93 12.02 8.04 6.28
CA GLU A 93 11.06 7.09 5.72
C GLU A 93 10.52 7.60 4.37
N ARG A 94 10.23 8.91 4.27
CA ARG A 94 9.79 9.51 2.99
C ARG A 94 10.81 9.33 1.89
N ILE A 95 12.08 9.61 2.17
CA ILE A 95 13.17 9.44 1.20
C ILE A 95 13.34 7.97 0.84
N TYR A 96 13.30 7.09 1.83
CA TYR A 96 13.41 5.65 1.61
C TYR A 96 12.34 5.14 0.64
N ILE A 97 11.09 5.58 0.81
CA ILE A 97 9.97 5.20 -0.07
C ILE A 97 10.14 5.80 -1.47
N ARG A 98 10.44 7.10 -1.58
CA ARG A 98 10.58 7.76 -2.88
C ARG A 98 11.72 7.20 -3.72
N LYS A 99 12.82 6.76 -3.10
CA LYS A 99 13.93 6.11 -3.81
C LYS A 99 13.50 4.83 -4.51
N GLN A 100 12.65 4.02 -3.85
CA GLN A 100 12.20 2.73 -4.42
C GLN A 100 11.41 2.86 -5.73
N VAL A 101 10.74 4.00 -5.94
CA VAL A 101 9.91 4.25 -7.13
C VAL A 101 10.56 5.19 -8.15
N THR A 102 11.72 5.75 -7.82
CA THR A 102 12.50 6.60 -8.75
C THR A 102 13.47 5.76 -9.57
N ASP A 103 13.87 4.59 -9.06
CA ASP A 103 14.84 3.68 -9.69
C ASP A 103 14.16 2.61 -10.58
N GLN A 104 12.91 2.81 -11.00
CA GLN A 104 12.15 1.91 -11.89
C GLN A 104 12.10 2.38 -13.34
#